data_AF-A0AAU0F4Y5-F1
#
_entry.id   AF-A0AAU0F4Y5-F1
#
_cell.length_a   1.000
_cell.length_b   1.000
_cell.length_c   1.000
_cell.angle_alpha   90.00
_cell.angle_beta   90.00
_cell.angle_gamma   90.00
#
_symmetry.space_group_name_H-M   'P 1'
#
loop_
_entity.id
_entity.type
_entity.pdbx_description
1 polymer ?
#
loop_
_entity_poly.entity_id
_entity_poly.type
_entity_poly.pdbx_seq_one_letter_code
_entity_poly.pdbx_strand_id
1 'polypeptide(L)'
;MKPPYDITNKVLTLIASISEKIGEINAIIFIKPATELRKRSRIKTIQSSLEIEGNTLTEDQITAILENKRVIAPRKIFWWFRMLLKL
;
A
#
# COMPACT_ATOMS: atom_id res chain seq x y z
N MET A 1 7.83 26.21 14.65
CA MET A 1 6.35 26.27 14.73
C MET A 1 5.87 24.93 15.25
N LYS A 2 5.10 24.92 16.34
CA LYS A 2 4.51 23.70 16.89
C LYS A 2 3.21 23.45 16.10
N PRO A 3 3.04 22.30 15.43
CA PRO A 3 1.78 22.02 14.75
C PRO A 3 0.66 22.03 15.80
N PRO A 4 -0.46 22.74 15.57
CA PRO A 4 -1.57 22.77 16.50
C PRO A 4 -2.34 21.47 16.37
N TYR A 5 -1.96 20.45 17.15
CA TYR A 5 -2.75 19.24 17.30
C TYR A 5 -3.21 19.15 18.75
N ASP A 6 -4.51 18.93 18.94
CA ASP A 6 -5.11 18.64 20.23
C ASP A 6 -5.55 17.17 20.26
N ILE A 7 -5.13 16.47 21.32
CA ILE A 7 -5.53 15.08 21.53
C ILE A 7 -6.96 15.09 22.04
N THR A 8 -7.88 14.60 21.21
CA THR A 8 -9.28 14.42 21.60
C THR A 8 -9.53 12.96 22.02
N ASN A 9 -10.59 12.73 22.80
CA ASN A 9 -11.01 11.38 23.18
C ASN A 9 -11.20 10.45 21.97
N LYS A 10 -11.71 11.00 20.86
CA LYS A 10 -11.88 10.25 19.60
C LYS A 10 -10.55 9.75 19.04
N VAL A 11 -9.49 10.57 19.10
CA VAL A 11 -8.14 10.18 18.68
C VAL A 11 -7.62 9.05 19.56
N LEU A 12 -7.81 9.12 20.88
CA LEU A 12 -7.40 8.05 21.80
C LEU A 12 -8.15 6.74 21.54
N THR A 13 -9.46 6.80 21.30
CA THR A 13 -10.26 5.61 20.95
C THR A 13 -9.79 4.98 19.63
N LEU A 14 -9.47 5.79 18.62
CA LEU A 14 -8.94 5.31 17.35
C LEU A 14 -7.56 4.69 17.51
N ILE A 15 -6.68 5.28 18.32
CA ILE A 15 -5.35 4.72 18.63
C ILE A 15 -5.50 3.34 19.30
N ALA A 16 -6.38 3.22 20.30
CA ALA A 16 -6.65 1.95 20.96
C ALA A 16 -7.16 0.88 19.98
N SER A 17 -8.14 1.23 19.15
CA SER A 17 -8.71 0.30 18.15
C SER A 17 -7.68 -0.12 17.08
N ILE A 18 -6.84 0.81 16.62
CA ILE A 18 -5.74 0.48 15.69
C ILE A 18 -4.74 -0.46 16.35
N SER A 19 -4.41 -0.22 17.62
CA SER A 19 -3.44 -1.04 18.37
C SER A 19 -3.94 -2.47 18.59
N GLU A 20 -5.23 -2.62 18.90
CA GLU A 20 -5.90 -3.93 19.00
C GLU A 20 -5.85 -4.70 17.67
N LYS A 21 -6.23 -4.05 16.56
CA LYS A 21 -6.17 -4.65 15.21
C LYS A 21 -4.76 -5.03 14.79
N ILE A 22 -3.76 -4.22 15.14
CA ILE A 22 -2.35 -4.56 14.91
C ILE A 22 -1.96 -5.80 15.73
N GLY A 23 -2.42 -5.89 16.98
CA GLY A 23 -2.22 -7.07 17.84
C GLY A 23 -2.80 -8.34 17.23
N GLU A 24 -4.06 -8.29 16.77
CA GLU A 24 -4.72 -9.40 16.07
C GLU A 24 -3.93 -9.84 14.83
N ILE A 25 -3.55 -8.87 13.99
CA ILE A 25 -2.77 -9.14 12.77
C ILE A 25 -1.41 -9.75 13.11
N ASN A 26 -0.71 -9.23 14.12
CA ASN A 26 0.60 -9.76 14.53
C ASN A 26 0.51 -11.18 15.09
N ALA A 27 -0.55 -11.50 15.83
CA ALA A 27 -0.82 -12.86 16.28
C ALA A 27 -1.02 -13.84 15.11
N ILE A 28 -1.65 -13.39 14.02
CA ILE A 28 -1.84 -14.16 12.79
C ILE A 28 -0.53 -14.30 11.99
N ILE A 29 0.30 -13.25 11.94
CA ILE A 29 1.53 -13.19 11.13
C ILE A 29 2.67 -14.11 11.62
N PHE A 30 2.62 -14.61 12.86
CA PHE A 30 3.57 -15.62 13.35
C PHE A 30 3.59 -16.89 12.47
N ILE A 31 2.48 -17.14 11.77
CA ILE A 31 2.43 -18.04 10.62
C ILE A 31 2.79 -17.18 9.40
N LYS A 32 4.05 -17.25 8.92
CA LYS A 32 4.53 -16.47 7.76
C LYS A 32 3.43 -16.44 6.68
N PRO A 33 2.77 -15.29 6.43
CA PRO A 33 1.73 -15.24 5.43
C PRO A 33 2.36 -15.61 4.09
N ALA A 34 1.68 -16.48 3.34
CA ALA A 34 2.18 -16.98 2.07
C ALA A 34 2.67 -15.82 1.18
N THR A 35 3.77 -16.05 0.47
CA THR A 35 4.43 -15.04 -0.38
C THR A 35 3.47 -14.37 -1.37
N GLU A 36 2.41 -15.07 -1.78
CA GLU A 36 1.36 -14.57 -2.66
C GLU A 36 0.48 -13.48 -2.02
N LEU A 37 0.17 -13.57 -0.72
CA LEU A 37 -0.59 -12.51 -0.03
C LEU A 37 0.21 -11.20 0.04
N ARG A 38 1.52 -11.28 0.26
CA ARG A 38 2.39 -10.09 0.28
C ARG A 38 2.45 -9.41 -1.08
N LYS A 39 2.58 -10.20 -2.16
CA LYS A 39 2.54 -9.68 -3.53
C LYS A 39 1.21 -8.97 -3.80
N ARG A 40 0.08 -9.61 -3.49
CA ARG A 40 -1.24 -9.03 -3.71
C ARG A 40 -1.48 -7.75 -2.91
N SER A 41 -1.07 -7.70 -1.63
CA SER A 41 -1.17 -6.48 -0.82
C SER A 41 -0.33 -5.35 -1.39
N ARG A 42 0.90 -5.64 -1.86
CA ARG A 42 1.77 -4.62 -2.48
C ARG A 42 1.17 -4.10 -3.79
N ILE A 43 0.60 -4.97 -4.61
CA ILE A 43 -0.10 -4.60 -5.85
C ILE A 43 -1.26 -3.64 -5.55
N LYS A 44 -2.08 -3.95 -4.54
CA LYS A 44 -3.21 -3.09 -4.13
C LYS A 44 -2.75 -1.74 -3.59
N THR A 45 -1.70 -1.70 -2.76
CA THR A 45 -1.14 -0.43 -2.27
C THR A 45 -0.69 0.45 -3.43
N ILE A 46 0.03 -0.12 -4.41
CA ILE A 46 0.51 0.64 -5.57
C ILE A 46 -0.66 1.13 -6.44
N GLN A 47 -1.67 0.28 -6.68
CA GLN A 47 -2.87 0.65 -7.41
C GLN A 47 -3.62 1.80 -6.72
N SER A 48 -3.85 1.71 -5.41
CA SER A 48 -4.50 2.78 -4.65
C SER A 48 -3.70 4.09 -4.67
N SER A 49 -2.36 4.04 -4.57
CA SER A 49 -1.52 5.24 -4.70
C SER A 49 -1.63 5.88 -6.08
N LEU A 50 -1.59 5.08 -7.14
CA LEU A 50 -1.69 5.59 -8.51
C LEU A 50 -3.07 6.18 -8.85
N GLU A 51 -4.13 5.60 -8.29
CA GLU A 51 -5.51 6.09 -8.45
C GLU A 51 -5.73 7.46 -7.78
N ILE A 52 -5.14 7.68 -6.60
CA ILE A 52 -5.19 8.99 -5.92
C ILE A 52 -4.59 10.08 -6.82
N GLU A 53 -3.58 9.72 -7.60
CA GLU A 53 -2.89 10.63 -8.51
C GLU A 53 -3.53 10.69 -9.91
N GLY A 54 -4.72 10.08 -10.09
CA GLY A 54 -5.52 10.12 -11.32
C GLY A 54 -5.08 9.17 -12.42
N ASN A 55 -4.25 8.18 -12.10
CA ASN A 55 -3.76 7.19 -13.08
C ASN A 55 -4.55 5.89 -12.97
N THR A 56 -5.06 5.40 -14.10
CA THR A 56 -5.84 4.15 -14.18
C THR A 56 -4.96 3.00 -14.67
N LEU A 57 -4.06 2.50 -13.83
CA LEU A 57 -3.37 1.23 -14.09
C LEU A 57 -4.19 0.07 -13.52
N THR A 58 -4.36 -0.97 -14.33
CA THR A 58 -5.04 -2.20 -13.89
C THR A 58 -4.10 -3.09 -13.07
N GLU A 59 -4.66 -3.95 -12.22
CA GLU A 59 -3.89 -4.94 -11.45
C GLU A 59 -3.02 -5.83 -12.37
N ASP A 60 -3.52 -6.18 -13.56
CA ASP A 60 -2.79 -6.99 -14.54
C ASP A 60 -1.57 -6.26 -15.11
N GLN A 61 -1.68 -4.95 -15.37
CA GLN A 61 -0.54 -4.14 -15.82
C GLN A 61 0.51 -4.00 -14.72
N ILE A 62 0.08 -3.78 -13.48
CA ILE A 62 0.98 -3.69 -12.31
C ILE A 62 1.71 -5.03 -12.10
N THR A 63 0.99 -6.15 -12.21
CA THR A 63 1.55 -7.50 -12.11
C THR A 63 2.54 -7.77 -13.23
N ALA A 64 2.19 -7.42 -14.48
CA ALA A 64 3.08 -7.57 -15.61
C ALA A 64 4.38 -6.74 -15.47
N ILE A 65 4.32 -5.52 -14.90
CA ILE A 65 5.53 -4.72 -14.63
C ILE A 65 6.38 -5.36 -13.52
N LEU A 66 5.76 -5.89 -12.46
CA LEU A 66 6.47 -6.64 -11.40
C LEU A 66 7.17 -7.90 -11.94
N GLU A 67 6.57 -8.54 -12.95
CA GLU A 67 7.12 -9.74 -13.61
C GLU A 67 8.09 -9.42 -14.76
N ASN A 68 8.48 -8.15 -14.95
CA ASN A 68 9.31 -7.69 -16.07
C ASN A 68 8.73 -8.00 -17.47
N LYS A 69 7.41 -8.18 -17.59
CA LYS A 69 6.73 -8.35 -18.87
C LYS A 69 6.55 -6.99 -19.55
N ARG A 70 6.46 -7.00 -20.89
CA ARG A 70 6.22 -5.78 -21.67
C ARG A 70 4.79 -5.28 -21.42
N VAL A 71 4.68 -4.03 -20.97
CA VAL A 71 3.39 -3.33 -20.78
C VAL A 71 3.41 -2.04 -21.59
N ILE A 72 2.34 -1.79 -22.33
CA ILE A 72 2.12 -0.51 -23.01
C ILE A 72 1.51 0.43 -21.98
N ALA A 73 2.31 1.35 -21.46
CA ALA A 73 1.87 2.38 -20.52
C ALA A 73 2.59 3.71 -20.79
N PRO A 74 1.96 4.87 -20.49
CA PRO A 74 2.63 6.16 -20.53
C PRO A 74 3.94 6.16 -19.75
N ARG A 75 5.00 6.75 -20.34
CA ARG A 75 6.35 6.74 -19.76
C ARG A 75 6.40 7.30 -18.33
N LYS A 76 5.60 8.34 -18.04
CA LYS A 76 5.50 8.97 -16.70
C LYS A 76 5.06 7.96 -15.64
N ILE A 77 4.06 7.14 -15.95
CA ILE A 77 3.48 6.15 -15.05
C ILE A 77 4.49 5.04 -14.75
N PHE A 78 5.23 4.58 -15.76
CA PHE A 78 6.28 3.57 -15.58
C PHE A 78 7.41 4.04 -14.64
N TRP A 79 7.81 5.30 -14.73
CA TRP A 79 8.82 5.87 -13.83
C TRP A 79 8.34 5.99 -12.39
N TRP A 80 7.11 6.41 -12.18
CA TRP A 80 6.48 6.45 -10.85
C TRP A 80 6.33 5.07 -10.22
N PHE A 81 5.92 4.09 -11.01
CA PHE A 81 5.85 2.71 -10.55
C PHE A 81 7.22 2.21 -10.08
N ARG A 82 8.30 2.48 -10.85
CA ARG A 82 9.68 2.16 -10.42
C ARG A 82 10.12 2.94 -9.17
N MET A 83 9.60 4.14 -8.96
CA MET A 83 9.87 4.93 -7.74
C MET A 83 9.21 4.27 -6.53
N LEU A 84 7.95 3.86 -6.63
CA LEU A 84 7.22 3.15 -5.56
C LEU A 84 7.81 1.77 -5.22
N LEU A 85 8.40 1.08 -6.19
CA LEU A 85 9.06 -0.20 -5.95
C LEU A 85 10.43 -0.11 -5.27
N LYS A 86 11.05 1.08 -5.27
CA LYS A 86 12.35 1.35 -4.64
C LYS A 86 12.25 1.79 -3.17
N LEU A 87 11.03 1.92 -2.63
CA LEU A 87 10.75 1.97 -1.19
C LEU A 87 10.57 0.54 -0.65
#